data_AF-A0A970XGI0-F1
#
_entry.id   AF-A0A970XGI0-F1
#
_cell.length_a   1.000
_cell.length_b   1.000
_cell.length_c   1.000
_cell.angle_alpha   90.00
_cell.angle_beta   90.00
_cell.angle_gamma   90.00
#
_symmetry.space_group_name_H-M   'P 1'
#
loop_
_entity.id
_entity.type
_entity.pdbx_description
1 polymer ?
#
loop_
_entity_poly.entity_id
_entity_poly.type
_entity_poly.pdbx_seq_one_letter_code
_entity_poly.pdbx_strand_id
1 'polypeptide(L)'
;MQFAHDRPDGSGPNTVLKDLGYKYAAFGENIARGQKSAAEVVKDWMNSEGHRANILHDSFLHLGVGNSGDNWVQLFSADSGSKATSIDYNEALGYFTLTLKSSVTAYAPYDPVSSPAKDEKETFNYPGAEAVGNKTPVPAPAPTPKTGTITANPTNTKFMLNGAEVALPAYEIGGNNYVKLRDVAALLKTRFDVRWEDGKAKLYNHEAYTPVGGELAAIGAESKSAAVSKTEFEYYDKWGEWVGNVTPTAYAIGGNNFIKLRDIAKMFDFDVDWRDNKAWIEPDESYTDD
;
A
#
# COMPACT_ATOMS: atom_id res chain seq x y z
N MET A 1 18.26 -34.68 8.53
CA MET A 1 17.57 -33.81 7.56
C MET A 1 18.33 -32.50 7.51
N GLN A 2 18.63 -32.03 6.30
CA GLN A 2 19.31 -30.76 6.08
C GLN A 2 18.29 -29.63 6.25
N PHE A 3 18.67 -28.53 6.92
CA PHE A 3 17.88 -27.30 6.90
C PHE A 3 18.33 -26.53 5.65
N ALA A 4 17.61 -26.75 4.56
CA ALA A 4 17.89 -26.15 3.26
C ALA A 4 16.58 -25.93 2.51
N HIS A 5 16.63 -25.02 1.55
CA HIS A 5 15.56 -24.80 0.59
C HIS A 5 15.41 -25.99 -0.37
N ASP A 6 16.50 -26.70 -0.66
CA ASP A 6 16.43 -27.92 -1.47
C ASP A 6 15.67 -29.01 -0.72
N ARG A 7 14.75 -29.65 -1.43
CA ARG A 7 13.97 -30.78 -0.93
C ARG A 7 14.89 -31.98 -0.69
N PRO A 8 14.45 -32.98 0.11
CA PRO A 8 15.27 -34.15 0.43
C PRO A 8 15.73 -34.97 -0.79
N ASP A 9 15.05 -34.85 -1.93
CA ASP A 9 15.41 -35.47 -3.21
C ASP A 9 16.41 -34.64 -4.05
N GLY A 10 16.86 -33.49 -3.53
CA GLY A 10 17.78 -32.56 -4.18
C GLY A 10 17.11 -31.61 -5.18
N SER A 11 15.79 -31.64 -5.32
CA SER A 11 15.05 -30.69 -6.15
C SER A 11 14.80 -29.37 -5.42
N GLY A 12 14.66 -28.27 -6.17
CA GLY A 12 14.33 -26.97 -5.59
C GLY A 12 12.94 -26.94 -4.92
N PRO A 13 12.69 -26.00 -3.99
CA PRO A 13 11.45 -25.97 -3.20
C PRO A 13 10.18 -25.77 -4.06
N ASN A 14 10.32 -25.02 -5.14
CA ASN A 14 9.26 -24.70 -6.11
C ASN A 14 8.69 -25.92 -6.86
N THR A 15 9.38 -27.07 -6.86
CA THR A 15 8.86 -28.29 -7.49
C THR A 15 7.60 -28.83 -6.80
N VAL A 16 7.38 -28.48 -5.53
CA VAL A 16 6.15 -28.84 -4.79
C VAL A 16 4.88 -28.33 -5.48
N LEU A 17 4.92 -27.12 -6.05
CA LEU A 17 3.77 -26.54 -6.73
C LEU A 17 3.47 -27.32 -8.01
N LYS A 18 4.52 -27.72 -8.75
CA LYS A 18 4.38 -28.56 -9.94
C LYS A 18 3.80 -29.94 -9.61
N ASP A 19 4.26 -30.58 -8.54
CA ASP A 19 3.76 -31.89 -8.09
C ASP A 19 2.26 -31.83 -7.74
N LEU A 20 1.81 -30.71 -7.19
CA LEU A 20 0.42 -30.44 -6.85
C LEU A 20 -0.43 -29.96 -8.04
N GLY A 21 0.16 -29.86 -9.24
CA GLY A 21 -0.51 -29.36 -10.44
C GLY A 21 -0.77 -27.85 -10.43
N TYR A 22 -0.13 -27.12 -9.52
CA TYR A 22 -0.25 -25.68 -9.36
C TYR A 22 0.71 -24.95 -10.32
N LYS A 23 0.15 -24.10 -11.18
CA LYS A 23 0.94 -23.24 -12.08
C LYS A 23 1.36 -22.00 -11.30
N TYR A 24 2.58 -21.51 -11.49
CA TYR A 24 3.04 -20.29 -10.84
C TYR A 24 3.92 -19.48 -11.79
N ALA A 25 3.83 -18.16 -11.67
CA ALA A 25 4.67 -17.16 -12.32
C ALA A 25 5.65 -16.50 -11.33
N ALA A 26 5.34 -16.57 -10.03
CA ALA A 26 6.19 -16.11 -8.94
C ALA A 26 6.17 -17.16 -7.81
N PHE A 27 7.31 -17.34 -7.14
CA PHE A 27 7.49 -18.26 -6.01
C PHE A 27 8.40 -17.66 -4.95
N GLY A 28 8.04 -17.81 -3.68
CA GLY A 28 8.88 -17.47 -2.53
C GLY A 28 8.74 -18.53 -1.43
N GLU A 29 9.80 -18.72 -0.65
CA GLU A 29 9.79 -19.64 0.49
C GLU A 29 10.49 -19.01 1.70
N ASN A 30 9.84 -19.09 2.85
CA ASN A 30 10.48 -18.89 4.15
C ASN A 30 10.51 -20.20 4.91
N ILE A 31 11.66 -20.55 5.47
CA ILE A 31 11.81 -21.69 6.38
C ILE A 31 12.36 -21.21 7.72
N ALA A 32 11.92 -21.83 8.80
CA ALA A 32 12.44 -21.58 10.14
C ALA A 32 12.39 -22.84 11.00
N ARG A 33 13.23 -22.88 12.02
CA ARG A 33 13.34 -24.01 12.94
C ARG A 33 13.64 -23.56 14.36
N GLY A 34 12.91 -24.12 15.32
CA GLY A 34 13.14 -23.96 16.77
C GLY A 34 12.16 -23.03 17.48
N GLN A 35 11.38 -22.24 16.75
CA GLN A 35 10.35 -21.36 17.30
C GLN A 35 9.16 -22.17 17.83
N LYS A 36 8.62 -21.77 18.97
CA LYS A 36 7.57 -22.49 19.71
C LYS A 36 6.17 -22.01 19.38
N SER A 37 6.04 -20.91 18.65
CA SER A 37 4.74 -20.32 18.28
C SER A 37 4.76 -19.64 16.91
N ALA A 38 3.57 -19.50 16.30
CA ALA A 38 3.39 -18.76 15.07
C ALA A 38 3.83 -17.29 15.18
N ALA A 39 3.57 -16.64 16.32
CA ALA A 39 3.97 -15.25 16.54
C ALA A 39 5.50 -15.08 16.61
N GLU A 40 6.19 -16.02 17.26
CA GLU A 40 7.64 -16.03 17.35
C GLU A 40 8.30 -16.22 15.99
N VAL A 41 7.80 -17.19 15.18
CA VAL A 41 8.38 -17.44 13.86
C VAL A 41 8.11 -16.31 12.86
N VAL A 42 6.92 -15.70 12.90
CA VAL A 42 6.62 -14.52 12.07
C VAL A 42 7.51 -13.34 12.47
N LYS A 43 7.72 -13.12 13.77
CA LYS A 43 8.64 -12.09 14.25
C LYS A 43 10.07 -12.33 13.75
N ASP A 44 10.56 -13.55 13.81
CA ASP A 44 11.91 -13.90 13.34
C ASP A 44 12.05 -13.75 11.82
N TRP A 45 11.05 -14.16 11.05
CA TRP A 45 11.02 -13.91 9.60
C TRP A 45 10.97 -12.43 9.27
N MET A 46 10.16 -11.64 9.96
CA MET A 46 10.11 -10.19 9.78
C MET A 46 11.41 -9.49 10.15
N ASN A 47 12.23 -10.06 11.05
CA ASN A 47 13.55 -9.52 11.39
C ASN A 47 14.66 -9.95 10.40
N SER A 48 14.40 -10.89 9.49
CA SER A 48 15.33 -11.32 8.45
C SER A 48 14.96 -10.67 7.12
N GLU A 49 15.89 -9.91 6.52
CA GLU A 49 15.64 -9.17 5.27
C GLU A 49 15.08 -10.05 4.15
N GLY A 50 15.69 -11.21 3.87
CA GLY A 50 15.23 -12.12 2.82
C GLY A 50 13.86 -12.74 3.10
N HIS A 51 13.57 -13.07 4.36
CA HIS A 51 12.28 -13.65 4.72
C HIS A 51 11.16 -12.60 4.74
N ARG A 52 11.47 -11.40 5.25
CA ARG A 52 10.59 -10.23 5.21
C ARG A 52 10.27 -9.82 3.78
N ALA A 53 11.27 -9.84 2.89
CA ALA A 53 11.07 -9.54 1.47
C ALA A 53 10.03 -10.46 0.84
N ASN A 54 10.03 -11.76 1.17
CA ASN A 54 8.99 -12.68 0.72
C ASN A 54 7.61 -12.35 1.33
N ILE A 55 7.53 -12.05 2.63
CA ILE A 55 6.26 -11.74 3.31
C ILE A 55 5.60 -10.48 2.75
N LEU A 56 6.40 -9.46 2.41
CA LEU A 56 5.93 -8.16 1.94
C LEU A 56 5.83 -8.06 0.42
N HIS A 57 6.15 -9.12 -0.31
CA HIS A 57 6.19 -9.08 -1.77
C HIS A 57 4.78 -8.95 -2.37
N ASP A 58 4.51 -7.83 -3.02
CA ASP A 58 3.20 -7.47 -3.60
C ASP A 58 2.71 -8.41 -4.71
N SER A 59 3.64 -9.02 -5.45
CA SER A 59 3.32 -9.97 -6.50
C SER A 59 2.85 -11.34 -5.99
N PHE A 60 3.07 -11.67 -4.71
CA PHE A 60 2.56 -12.90 -4.13
C PHE A 60 1.12 -12.71 -3.68
N LEU A 61 0.24 -13.59 -4.18
CA LEU A 61 -1.20 -13.48 -3.97
C LEU A 61 -1.72 -14.60 -3.07
N HIS A 62 -1.00 -15.71 -2.97
CA HIS A 62 -1.36 -16.85 -2.13
C HIS A 62 -0.24 -17.21 -1.17
N LEU A 63 -0.65 -17.70 0.00
CA LEU A 63 0.21 -18.16 1.07
C LEU A 63 -0.23 -19.55 1.51
N GLY A 64 0.70 -20.50 1.52
CA GLY A 64 0.58 -21.77 2.24
C GLY A 64 1.47 -21.76 3.47
N VAL A 65 0.96 -22.19 4.62
CA VAL A 65 1.75 -22.30 5.86
C VAL A 65 1.74 -23.75 6.35
N GLY A 66 2.93 -24.28 6.63
CA GLY A 66 3.11 -25.62 7.20
C GLY A 66 3.91 -25.58 8.49
N ASN A 67 3.49 -26.37 9.48
CA ASN A 67 4.26 -26.64 10.69
C ASN A 67 4.39 -28.16 10.91
N SER A 68 5.59 -28.62 11.22
CA SER A 68 5.85 -30.01 11.60
C SER A 68 6.97 -30.08 12.65
N GLY A 69 6.60 -30.43 13.88
CA GLY A 69 7.51 -30.42 15.01
C GLY A 69 8.05 -29.01 15.28
N ASP A 70 9.36 -28.85 15.25
CA ASP A 70 10.06 -27.58 15.41
C ASP A 70 10.25 -26.80 14.10
N ASN A 71 9.73 -27.30 12.96
CA ASN A 71 9.96 -26.71 11.64
C ASN A 71 8.72 -25.96 11.14
N TRP A 72 8.95 -24.81 10.52
CA TRP A 72 7.95 -23.92 9.96
C TRP A 72 8.30 -23.57 8.52
N VAL A 73 7.29 -23.53 7.65
CA VAL A 73 7.43 -23.16 6.24
C VAL A 73 6.31 -22.21 5.83
N GLN A 74 6.65 -21.13 5.12
CA GLN A 74 5.73 -20.35 4.29
C GLN A 74 6.08 -20.56 2.83
N LEU A 75 5.08 -20.84 2.00
CA LEU A 75 5.18 -20.82 0.55
C LEU A 75 4.33 -19.70 0.01
N PHE A 76 4.94 -18.83 -0.77
CA PHE A 76 4.28 -17.73 -1.45
C PHE A 76 4.20 -18.02 -2.94
N SER A 77 3.06 -17.72 -3.55
CA SER A 77 2.90 -17.90 -4.99
C SER A 77 1.94 -16.91 -5.62
N ALA A 78 2.08 -16.74 -6.92
CA ALA A 78 1.05 -16.17 -7.77
C ALA A 78 1.16 -16.72 -9.19
N ASP A 79 0.03 -16.75 -9.89
CA ASP A 79 -0.10 -17.09 -11.30
C ASP A 79 -1.10 -16.13 -12.00
N SER A 80 -1.22 -16.24 -13.32
CA SER A 80 -2.15 -15.42 -14.11
C SER A 80 -3.64 -15.60 -13.72
N GLY A 81 -3.97 -16.69 -13.04
CA GLY A 81 -5.29 -17.03 -12.53
C GLY A 81 -5.51 -16.72 -11.04
N SER A 82 -4.50 -16.19 -10.34
CA SER A 82 -4.47 -16.06 -8.88
C SER A 82 -5.25 -14.88 -8.33
N LYS A 83 -5.75 -14.01 -9.22
CA LYS A 83 -6.70 -12.97 -8.85
C LYS A 83 -8.06 -13.61 -8.56
N ALA A 84 -8.59 -13.33 -7.38
CA ALA A 84 -9.93 -13.73 -7.02
C ALA A 84 -10.96 -13.02 -7.90
N THR A 85 -12.00 -13.74 -8.27
CA THR A 85 -13.17 -13.21 -8.99
C THR A 85 -14.34 -12.95 -8.04
N SER A 86 -14.39 -13.65 -6.91
CA SER A 86 -15.35 -13.41 -5.84
C SER A 86 -14.76 -13.75 -4.47
N ILE A 87 -15.33 -13.14 -3.44
CA ILE A 87 -15.03 -13.41 -2.03
C ILE A 87 -16.36 -13.57 -1.29
N ASP A 88 -16.47 -14.64 -0.51
CA ASP A 88 -17.66 -14.99 0.26
C ASP A 88 -17.28 -15.31 1.71
N TYR A 89 -17.91 -14.68 2.69
CA TYR A 89 -17.69 -15.01 4.10
C TYR A 89 -18.53 -16.22 4.52
N ASN A 90 -17.89 -17.21 5.15
CA ASN A 90 -18.54 -18.38 5.73
C ASN A 90 -18.66 -18.20 7.25
N GLU A 91 -19.82 -17.72 7.70
CA GLU A 91 -20.11 -17.50 9.13
C GLU A 91 -19.96 -18.77 9.99
N ALA A 92 -20.33 -19.93 9.47
CA ALA A 92 -20.29 -21.18 10.22
C ALA A 92 -18.85 -21.66 10.50
N LEU A 93 -17.89 -21.21 9.69
CA LEU A 93 -16.50 -21.67 9.75
C LEU A 93 -15.50 -20.53 10.05
N GLY A 94 -15.96 -19.27 10.10
CA GLY A 94 -15.16 -18.12 10.51
C GLY A 94 -14.07 -17.72 9.50
N TYR A 95 -14.26 -18.00 8.21
CA TYR A 95 -13.30 -17.66 7.16
C TYR A 95 -13.97 -17.13 5.89
N PHE A 96 -13.21 -16.37 5.09
CA PHE A 96 -13.56 -16.03 3.72
C PHE A 96 -13.14 -17.14 2.76
N THR A 97 -13.97 -17.38 1.76
CA THR A 97 -13.72 -18.26 0.62
C THR A 97 -13.49 -17.39 -0.60
N LEU A 98 -12.37 -17.58 -1.30
CA LEU A 98 -12.05 -16.87 -2.53
C LEU A 98 -12.21 -17.82 -3.71
N THR A 99 -13.00 -17.41 -4.70
CA THR A 99 -13.06 -18.09 -5.99
C THR A 99 -12.02 -17.47 -6.91
N LEU A 100 -11.05 -18.26 -7.37
CA LEU A 100 -10.00 -17.80 -8.27
C LEU A 100 -10.37 -18.07 -9.74
N LYS A 101 -9.78 -17.32 -10.68
CA LYS A 101 -9.95 -17.59 -12.13
C LYS A 101 -9.47 -18.99 -12.53
N SER A 102 -8.59 -19.60 -11.74
CA SER A 102 -8.11 -20.97 -11.89
C SER A 102 -9.07 -22.04 -11.38
N SER A 103 -10.25 -21.67 -10.84
CA SER A 103 -11.21 -22.54 -10.15
C SER A 103 -10.69 -23.18 -8.86
N VAL A 104 -9.53 -22.73 -8.36
CA VAL A 104 -9.01 -23.09 -7.04
C VAL A 104 -9.78 -22.29 -5.97
N THR A 105 -10.17 -22.97 -4.89
CA THR A 105 -10.76 -22.33 -3.71
C THR A 105 -9.67 -22.03 -2.70
N ALA A 106 -9.47 -20.75 -2.39
CA ALA A 106 -8.58 -20.31 -1.32
C ALA A 106 -9.38 -19.89 -0.08
N TYR A 107 -8.79 -20.07 1.10
CA TYR A 107 -9.41 -19.71 2.37
C TYR A 107 -8.59 -18.63 3.05
N ALA A 108 -9.25 -17.54 3.48
CA ALA A 108 -8.61 -16.48 4.25
C ALA A 108 -9.28 -16.39 5.64
N PRO A 109 -8.52 -16.49 6.73
CA PRO A 109 -9.09 -16.38 8.07
C PRO A 109 -9.69 -14.99 8.29
N TYR A 110 -10.77 -14.94 9.06
CA TYR A 110 -11.32 -13.67 9.53
C TYR A 110 -10.43 -13.05 10.61
N ASP A 111 -9.98 -11.83 10.39
CA ASP A 111 -9.36 -10.97 11.39
C ASP A 111 -10.11 -9.64 11.39
N PRO A 112 -10.74 -9.20 12.51
CA PRO A 112 -11.52 -7.96 12.55
C PRO A 112 -10.70 -6.69 12.24
N VAL A 113 -9.37 -6.75 12.30
CA VAL A 113 -8.49 -5.64 11.92
C VAL A 113 -8.31 -5.56 10.41
N SER A 114 -8.01 -6.68 9.74
CA SER A 114 -7.87 -6.74 8.27
C SER A 114 -9.20 -6.89 7.53
N SER A 115 -10.25 -7.29 8.25
CA SER A 115 -11.55 -7.68 7.71
C SER A 115 -12.69 -6.99 8.47
N PRO A 116 -12.77 -5.65 8.45
CA PRO A 116 -13.76 -4.93 9.25
C PRO A 116 -15.19 -5.20 8.76
N ALA A 117 -16.13 -5.24 9.69
CA ALA A 117 -17.55 -5.25 9.37
C ALA A 117 -17.98 -3.88 8.80
N LYS A 118 -18.65 -3.89 7.64
CA LYS A 118 -19.27 -2.71 7.04
C LYS A 118 -20.74 -3.01 6.74
N ASP A 119 -21.64 -2.17 7.22
CA ASP A 119 -23.09 -2.33 7.07
C ASP A 119 -23.58 -3.74 7.49
N GLU A 120 -23.09 -4.21 8.65
CA GLU A 120 -23.36 -5.55 9.23
C GLU A 120 -22.86 -6.74 8.38
N LYS A 121 -21.99 -6.50 7.40
CA LYS A 121 -21.35 -7.55 6.59
C LYS A 121 -19.84 -7.55 6.77
N GLU A 122 -19.26 -8.72 7.01
CA GLU A 122 -17.82 -8.89 7.05
C GLU A 122 -17.22 -8.63 5.66
N THR A 123 -16.22 -7.76 5.59
CA THR A 123 -15.55 -7.41 4.33
C THR A 123 -14.10 -7.88 4.36
N PHE A 124 -13.58 -8.36 3.23
CA PHE A 124 -12.17 -8.74 3.07
C PHE A 124 -11.58 -7.92 1.92
N ASN A 125 -10.59 -7.07 2.22
CA ASN A 125 -9.94 -6.24 1.21
C ASN A 125 -8.94 -7.07 0.42
N TYR A 126 -9.38 -7.63 -0.71
CA TYR A 126 -8.52 -8.30 -1.68
C TYR A 126 -8.45 -7.49 -2.99
N PRO A 127 -7.25 -7.19 -3.53
CA PRO A 127 -7.11 -6.41 -4.75
C PRO A 127 -7.83 -7.04 -5.96
N GLY A 128 -8.80 -6.31 -6.51
CA GLY A 128 -9.46 -6.67 -7.78
C GLY A 128 -10.57 -7.74 -7.69
N ALA A 129 -11.03 -8.10 -6.48
CA ALA A 129 -12.18 -8.97 -6.28
C ALA A 129 -13.33 -8.20 -5.62
N GLU A 130 -14.52 -8.25 -6.23
CA GLU A 130 -15.74 -7.68 -5.63
C GLU A 130 -16.34 -8.67 -4.63
N ALA A 131 -16.80 -8.17 -3.48
CA ALA A 131 -17.55 -8.98 -2.51
C ALA A 131 -18.89 -9.37 -3.13
N VAL A 132 -19.18 -10.67 -3.23
CA VAL A 132 -20.41 -11.15 -3.87
C VAL A 132 -21.53 -11.24 -2.82
N GLY A 133 -22.21 -10.12 -2.61
CA GLY A 133 -23.51 -10.10 -1.93
C GLY A 133 -24.65 -10.23 -2.93
N ASN A 134 -25.50 -11.25 -2.77
CA ASN A 134 -26.70 -11.51 -3.58
C ASN A 134 -27.53 -10.25 -3.92
N LYS A 135 -28.06 -10.24 -5.17
CA LYS A 135 -28.71 -9.15 -5.92
C LYS A 135 -29.90 -8.41 -5.26
N THR A 136 -29.77 -7.06 -5.14
CA THR A 136 -30.65 -5.87 -5.48
C THR A 136 -32.20 -5.94 -5.54
N PRO A 137 -32.98 -4.83 -5.24
CA PRO A 137 -32.90 -3.56 -6.01
C PRO A 137 -33.25 -2.17 -5.39
N VAL A 138 -32.71 -1.12 -6.07
CA VAL A 138 -33.10 0.31 -6.22
C VAL A 138 -32.59 1.34 -5.17
N PRO A 139 -32.18 2.56 -5.61
CA PRO A 139 -30.94 3.20 -5.18
C PRO A 139 -31.13 4.10 -3.96
N ALA A 140 -30.20 4.00 -3.02
CA ALA A 140 -29.94 5.08 -2.06
C ALA A 140 -28.83 5.97 -2.66
N PRO A 141 -28.94 7.31 -2.53
CA PRO A 141 -28.08 8.24 -3.22
C PRO A 141 -26.62 7.99 -2.86
N ALA A 142 -25.72 8.32 -3.79
CA ALA A 142 -24.30 8.46 -3.48
C ALA A 142 -24.16 9.14 -2.10
N PRO A 143 -23.29 8.64 -1.20
CA PRO A 143 -23.05 9.34 0.05
C PRO A 143 -22.70 10.77 -0.35
N THR A 144 -23.54 11.70 0.09
CA THR A 144 -23.32 13.11 -0.14
C THR A 144 -21.88 13.37 0.29
N PRO A 145 -21.04 13.98 -0.56
CA PRO A 145 -19.69 14.34 -0.14
C PRO A 145 -19.85 15.10 1.18
N LYS A 146 -19.09 14.77 2.23
CA LYS A 146 -19.12 15.56 3.46
C LYS A 146 -18.92 17.02 3.05
N THR A 147 -20.01 17.78 3.02
CA THR A 147 -20.04 19.18 2.61
C THR A 147 -19.51 19.98 3.78
N GLY A 148 -18.21 19.91 3.95
CA GLY A 148 -17.50 20.59 5.02
C GLY A 148 -16.14 20.96 4.49
N THR A 149 -15.91 22.26 4.33
CA THR A 149 -14.55 22.75 4.23
C THR A 149 -13.91 22.63 5.61
N ILE A 150 -12.70 22.11 5.65
CA ILE A 150 -11.88 22.10 6.85
C ILE A 150 -10.95 23.31 6.86
N THR A 151 -10.52 23.74 8.04
CA THR A 151 -9.53 24.81 8.18
C THR A 151 -8.13 24.23 8.01
N ALA A 152 -7.39 24.78 7.05
CA ALA A 152 -5.98 24.50 6.81
C ALA A 152 -5.13 25.63 7.39
N ASN A 153 -4.35 25.35 8.42
CA ASN A 153 -3.49 26.35 9.07
C ASN A 153 -2.08 26.26 8.49
N PRO A 154 -1.43 27.35 8.08
CA PRO A 154 -0.01 27.31 7.71
C PRO A 154 0.78 26.67 8.85
N THR A 155 1.59 25.67 8.55
CA THR A 155 2.38 24.99 9.58
C THR A 155 3.68 25.73 9.87
N ASN A 156 4.16 25.62 11.12
CA ASN A 156 5.51 26.02 11.51
C ASN A 156 6.51 24.84 11.47
N THR A 157 6.11 23.69 10.93
CA THR A 157 6.97 22.51 10.76
C THR A 157 8.24 22.89 10.00
N LYS A 158 9.39 22.52 10.58
CA LYS A 158 10.66 22.52 9.86
C LYS A 158 10.80 21.21 9.11
N PHE A 159 11.01 21.29 7.81
CA PHE A 159 11.23 20.13 6.95
C PHE A 159 12.73 19.93 6.74
N MET A 160 13.20 18.71 6.95
CA MET A 160 14.58 18.30 6.75
C MET A 160 14.64 17.37 5.55
N LEU A 161 15.44 17.69 4.53
CA LEU A 161 15.73 16.80 3.41
C LEU A 161 17.19 16.37 3.49
N ASN A 162 17.45 15.07 3.67
CA ASN A 162 18.81 14.53 3.79
C ASN A 162 19.67 15.30 4.81
N GLY A 163 19.07 15.65 5.95
CA GLY A 163 19.73 16.38 7.04
C GLY A 163 19.83 17.90 6.87
N ALA A 164 19.41 18.47 5.74
CA ALA A 164 19.38 19.93 5.52
C ALA A 164 17.96 20.50 5.66
N GLU A 165 17.81 21.65 6.32
CA GLU A 165 16.50 22.33 6.41
C GLU A 165 16.11 22.87 5.03
N VAL A 166 14.87 22.60 4.60
CA VAL A 166 14.33 23.01 3.31
C VAL A 166 13.03 23.78 3.48
N ALA A 167 12.81 24.77 2.62
CA ALA A 167 11.55 25.49 2.56
C ALA A 167 10.51 24.65 1.81
N LEU A 168 9.57 24.04 2.54
CA LEU A 168 8.44 23.31 1.97
C LEU A 168 7.13 23.93 2.46
N PRO A 169 6.44 24.73 1.62
CA PRO A 169 5.17 25.35 1.99
C PRO A 169 4.09 24.29 2.27
N ALA A 170 3.50 24.33 3.46
CA ALA A 170 2.59 23.29 3.93
C ALA A 170 1.50 23.84 4.85
N TYR A 171 0.35 23.15 4.87
CA TYR A 171 -0.70 23.38 5.85
C TYR A 171 -0.76 22.22 6.85
N GLU A 172 -0.99 22.52 8.11
CA GLU A 172 -1.42 21.55 9.11
C GLU A 172 -2.95 21.41 9.06
N ILE A 173 -3.39 20.16 8.91
CA ILE A 173 -4.79 19.76 8.96
C ILE A 173 -4.86 18.50 9.83
N GLY A 174 -5.59 18.55 10.93
CA GLY A 174 -5.77 17.40 11.82
C GLY A 174 -4.45 16.79 12.29
N GLY A 175 -3.46 17.63 12.63
CA GLY A 175 -2.13 17.20 13.10
C GLY A 175 -1.21 16.61 12.02
N ASN A 176 -1.59 16.67 10.74
CA ASN A 176 -0.79 16.15 9.63
C ASN A 176 -0.34 17.31 8.73
N ASN A 177 0.86 17.17 8.15
CA ASN A 177 1.38 18.12 7.17
C ASN A 177 0.85 17.79 5.77
N TYR A 178 0.17 18.75 5.16
CA TYR A 178 -0.33 18.69 3.79
C TYR A 178 0.48 19.63 2.92
N VAL A 179 1.05 19.09 1.86
CA VAL A 179 2.00 19.77 0.98
C VAL A 179 1.48 19.71 -0.44
N LYS A 180 1.80 20.73 -1.25
CA LYS A 180 1.45 20.69 -2.66
C LYS A 180 2.22 19.55 -3.31
N LEU A 181 1.53 18.66 -4.01
CA LEU A 181 2.14 17.45 -4.60
C LEU A 181 3.35 17.77 -5.49
N ARG A 182 3.25 18.84 -6.30
CA ARG A 182 4.34 19.31 -7.18
C ARG A 182 5.51 19.91 -6.43
N ASP A 183 5.30 20.45 -5.23
CA ASP A 183 6.39 21.00 -4.42
C ASP A 183 7.29 19.86 -3.90
N VAL A 184 6.71 18.72 -3.53
CA VAL A 184 7.48 17.52 -3.16
C VAL A 184 8.19 16.93 -4.38
N ALA A 185 7.51 16.82 -5.51
CA ALA A 185 8.13 16.33 -6.75
C ALA A 185 9.35 17.18 -7.16
N ALA A 186 9.22 18.51 -7.10
CA ALA A 186 10.33 19.44 -7.37
C ALA A 186 11.47 19.31 -6.36
N LEU A 187 11.14 19.09 -5.09
CA LEU A 187 12.12 18.91 -4.02
C LEU A 187 12.93 17.62 -4.20
N LEU A 188 12.25 16.52 -4.55
CA LEU A 188 12.86 15.20 -4.68
C LEU A 188 13.48 14.94 -6.06
N LYS A 189 13.17 15.77 -7.06
CA LYS A 189 13.74 15.84 -8.42
C LYS A 189 13.57 14.58 -9.27
N THR A 190 14.04 13.43 -8.82
CA THR A 190 14.05 12.17 -9.58
C THR A 190 13.19 11.09 -8.95
N ARG A 191 12.48 11.40 -7.87
CA ARG A 191 11.64 10.42 -7.18
C ARG A 191 10.33 10.17 -7.91
N PHE A 192 9.72 11.21 -8.45
CA PHE A 192 8.53 11.06 -9.28
C PHE A 192 8.25 12.33 -10.10
N ASP A 193 7.53 12.15 -11.20
CA ASP A 193 6.96 13.22 -12.00
C ASP A 193 5.44 13.33 -11.81
N VAL A 194 4.89 14.52 -12.04
CA VAL A 194 3.45 14.81 -11.94
C VAL A 194 2.99 15.45 -13.23
N ARG A 195 2.09 14.78 -13.95
CA ARG A 195 1.52 15.28 -15.21
C ARG A 195 0.03 15.54 -15.02
N TRP A 196 -0.41 16.67 -15.58
CA TRP A 196 -1.82 17.03 -15.56
C TRP A 196 -2.40 16.83 -16.96
N GLU A 197 -3.11 15.74 -17.14
CA GLU A 197 -3.62 15.29 -18.43
C GLU A 197 -5.04 14.76 -18.24
N ASP A 198 -5.94 15.05 -19.19
CA ASP A 198 -7.31 14.53 -19.18
C ASP A 198 -8.11 14.88 -17.90
N GLY A 199 -7.74 15.98 -17.21
CA GLY A 199 -8.36 16.39 -15.94
C GLY A 199 -7.90 15.57 -14.72
N LYS A 200 -6.87 14.75 -14.88
CA LYS A 200 -6.32 13.84 -13.87
C LYS A 200 -4.90 14.22 -13.50
N ALA A 201 -4.48 13.83 -12.30
CA ALA A 201 -3.09 13.88 -11.89
C ALA A 201 -2.45 12.51 -12.14
N LYS A 202 -1.59 12.41 -13.16
CA LYS A 202 -0.82 11.21 -13.47
C LYS A 202 0.53 11.29 -12.76
N LEU A 203 0.85 10.24 -12.00
CA LEU A 203 1.97 10.16 -11.08
C LEU A 203 2.96 9.11 -11.60
N TYR A 204 4.16 9.52 -12.01
CA TYR A 204 5.15 8.62 -12.59
C TYR A 204 6.29 8.37 -11.61
N ASN A 205 6.37 7.15 -11.07
CA ASN A 205 7.39 6.80 -10.09
C ASN A 205 8.79 6.74 -10.73
N HIS A 206 9.82 7.15 -10.00
CA HIS A 206 11.22 7.22 -10.43
C HIS A 206 11.48 7.98 -11.73
N GLU A 207 10.54 8.81 -12.15
CA GLU A 207 10.73 9.69 -13.29
C GLU A 207 11.21 11.08 -12.84
N ALA A 208 12.05 11.70 -13.66
CA ALA A 208 12.53 13.05 -13.39
C ALA A 208 11.38 14.05 -13.46
N TYR A 209 11.21 14.83 -12.40
CA TYR A 209 10.18 15.86 -12.32
C TYR A 209 10.40 16.93 -13.39
N THR A 210 9.32 17.25 -14.11
CA THR A 210 9.31 18.36 -15.08
C THR A 210 8.66 19.60 -14.44
N PRO A 211 9.43 20.68 -14.17
CA PRO A 211 8.87 21.90 -13.60
C PRO A 211 7.84 22.56 -14.52
N VAL A 212 6.74 23.03 -13.93
CA VAL A 212 5.66 23.75 -14.60
C VAL A 212 5.54 25.21 -14.13
N GLY A 213 6.31 25.60 -13.12
CA GLY A 213 6.34 26.94 -12.54
C GLY A 213 5.41 27.10 -11.34
N GLY A 214 5.87 27.87 -10.34
CA GLY A 214 5.14 28.11 -9.10
C GLY A 214 5.36 27.06 -8.00
N GLU A 215 6.27 26.10 -8.23
CA GLU A 215 6.71 25.16 -7.20
C GLU A 215 7.42 25.90 -6.06
N LEU A 216 7.21 25.40 -4.83
CA LEU A 216 7.79 25.90 -3.59
C LEU A 216 7.47 27.39 -3.30
N ALA A 217 6.49 27.96 -4.00
CA ALA A 217 6.01 29.31 -3.72
C ALA A 217 5.46 29.39 -2.29
N ALA A 218 5.91 30.38 -1.54
CA ALA A 218 5.52 30.57 -0.15
C ALA A 218 3.99 30.71 0.00
N ILE A 219 3.45 30.08 1.04
CA ILE A 219 2.07 30.30 1.46
C ILE A 219 2.01 31.48 2.44
N GLY A 220 0.88 32.19 2.47
CA GLY A 220 0.66 33.27 3.44
C GLY A 220 0.47 32.74 4.87
N ALA A 221 0.49 33.65 5.84
CA ALA A 221 0.31 33.32 7.27
C ALA A 221 -1.15 33.04 7.68
N GLU A 222 -2.10 33.29 6.78
CA GLU A 222 -3.53 33.10 7.06
C GLU A 222 -3.99 31.67 6.81
N SER A 223 -4.82 31.16 7.71
CA SER A 223 -5.56 29.92 7.50
C SER A 223 -6.45 30.00 6.25
N LYS A 224 -6.56 28.87 5.55
CA LYS A 224 -7.40 28.74 4.36
C LYS A 224 -8.51 27.72 4.56
N SER A 225 -9.57 27.91 3.79
CA SER A 225 -10.62 26.91 3.64
C SER A 225 -10.15 25.83 2.67
N ALA A 226 -10.22 24.57 3.09
CA ALA A 226 -9.75 23.41 2.33
C ALA A 226 -10.94 22.47 2.07
N ALA A 227 -11.22 22.22 0.80
CA ALA A 227 -12.25 21.25 0.38
C ALA A 227 -11.58 19.92 0.07
N VAL A 228 -12.24 18.79 0.33
CA VAL A 228 -11.73 17.47 -0.09
C VAL A 228 -11.47 17.50 -1.59
N SER A 229 -10.28 17.06 -2.01
CA SER A 229 -9.95 17.02 -3.43
C SER A 229 -10.84 16.03 -4.16
N LYS A 230 -11.26 16.42 -5.36
CA LYS A 230 -12.00 15.56 -6.31
C LYS A 230 -11.11 15.08 -7.44
N THR A 231 -9.81 15.33 -7.37
CA THR A 231 -8.85 14.91 -8.39
C THR A 231 -8.74 13.39 -8.40
N GLU A 232 -8.83 12.81 -9.60
CA GLU A 232 -8.43 11.43 -9.84
C GLU A 232 -6.90 11.37 -9.97
N PHE A 233 -6.28 10.49 -9.20
CA PHE A 233 -4.84 10.26 -9.22
C PHE A 233 -4.56 8.90 -9.86
N GLU A 234 -3.82 8.88 -10.96
CA GLU A 234 -3.38 7.67 -11.64
C GLU A 234 -1.90 7.43 -11.34
N TYR A 235 -1.53 6.20 -10.97
CA TYR A 235 -0.16 5.84 -10.63
C TYR A 235 0.46 4.99 -11.73
N TYR A 236 1.67 5.37 -12.12
CA TYR A 236 2.52 4.71 -13.09
C TYR A 236 3.81 4.30 -12.39
N ASP A 237 4.24 3.07 -12.62
CA ASP A 237 5.45 2.53 -12.00
C ASP A 237 6.73 3.09 -12.63
N LYS A 238 7.90 2.60 -12.19
CA LYS A 238 9.22 3.05 -12.68
C LYS A 238 9.53 2.70 -14.14
N TRP A 239 8.67 1.92 -14.79
CA TRP A 239 8.75 1.61 -16.21
C TRP A 239 7.74 2.43 -17.03
N GLY A 240 6.94 3.28 -16.38
CA GLY A 240 5.90 4.08 -17.00
C GLY A 240 4.64 3.28 -17.31
N GLU A 241 4.47 2.09 -16.73
CA GLU A 241 3.25 1.29 -16.91
C GLU A 241 2.18 1.73 -15.92
N TRP A 242 0.93 1.85 -16.41
CA TRP A 242 -0.20 2.21 -15.55
C TRP A 242 -0.52 1.05 -14.59
N VAL A 243 -0.50 1.34 -13.29
CA VAL A 243 -0.78 0.37 -12.23
C VAL A 243 -2.23 0.44 -11.79
N GLY A 244 -2.79 1.65 -11.70
CA GLY A 244 -4.12 1.87 -11.17
C GLY A 244 -4.36 3.27 -10.65
N ASN A 245 -5.56 3.49 -10.14
CA ASN A 245 -5.91 4.73 -9.45
C ASN A 245 -5.50 4.64 -7.97
N VAL A 246 -4.94 5.71 -7.43
CA VAL A 246 -4.60 5.86 -6.01
C VAL A 246 -5.50 6.91 -5.36
N THR A 247 -5.71 6.78 -4.05
CA THR A 247 -6.65 7.64 -3.29
C THR A 247 -5.97 8.27 -2.07
N PRO A 248 -4.94 9.12 -2.28
CA PRO A 248 -4.28 9.77 -1.17
C PRO A 248 -5.22 10.77 -0.48
N THR A 249 -4.97 11.04 0.79
CA THR A 249 -5.70 12.06 1.54
C THR A 249 -5.32 13.44 1.01
N ALA A 250 -6.21 14.05 0.24
CA ALA A 250 -5.94 15.28 -0.49
C ALA A 250 -7.03 16.34 -0.30
N TYR A 251 -6.60 17.60 -0.23
CA TYR A 251 -7.47 18.77 -0.18
C TYR A 251 -7.13 19.75 -1.32
N ALA A 252 -8.17 20.33 -1.90
CA ALA A 252 -8.08 21.44 -2.83
C ALA A 252 -8.00 22.76 -2.06
N ILE A 253 -6.87 23.47 -2.19
CA ILE A 253 -6.63 24.78 -1.57
C ILE A 253 -6.08 25.71 -2.65
N GLY A 254 -6.79 26.80 -2.94
CA GLY A 254 -6.37 27.77 -3.95
C GLY A 254 -6.10 27.15 -5.32
N GLY A 255 -6.94 26.18 -5.74
CA GLY A 255 -6.80 25.48 -7.03
C GLY A 255 -5.71 24.40 -7.10
N ASN A 256 -5.00 24.14 -5.99
CA ASN A 256 -3.92 23.15 -5.94
C ASN A 256 -4.30 21.94 -5.07
N ASN A 257 -3.71 20.79 -5.40
CA ASN A 257 -3.81 19.57 -4.59
C ASN A 257 -2.75 19.57 -3.48
N PHE A 258 -3.20 19.77 -2.24
CA PHE A 258 -2.41 19.58 -1.04
C PHE A 258 -2.67 18.17 -0.50
N ILE A 259 -1.63 17.35 -0.47
CA ILE A 259 -1.73 15.93 -0.12
C ILE A 259 -0.97 15.69 1.19
N LYS A 260 -1.49 14.81 2.04
CA LYS A 260 -0.81 14.39 3.27
C LYS A 260 0.59 13.86 2.93
N LEU A 261 1.63 14.45 3.51
CA LEU A 261 3.02 14.14 3.15
C LEU A 261 3.35 12.65 3.26
N ARG A 262 2.86 11.96 4.31
CA ARG A 262 3.06 10.51 4.47
C ARG A 262 2.36 9.66 3.42
N ASP A 263 1.24 10.12 2.86
CA ASP A 263 0.57 9.40 1.77
C ASP A 263 1.41 9.51 0.48
N ILE A 264 2.07 10.66 0.24
CA ILE A 264 3.04 10.83 -0.85
C ILE A 264 4.25 9.91 -0.62
N ALA A 265 4.78 9.91 0.61
CA ALA A 265 5.89 9.08 1.06
C ALA A 265 5.64 7.59 0.77
N LYS A 266 4.47 7.10 1.16
CA LYS A 266 4.02 5.73 0.89
C LYS A 266 3.87 5.41 -0.60
N MET A 267 3.31 6.33 -1.39
CA MET A 267 3.11 6.11 -2.84
C MET A 267 4.42 5.99 -3.62
N PHE A 268 5.43 6.78 -3.26
CA PHE A 268 6.71 6.81 -3.96
C PHE A 268 7.85 6.21 -3.13
N ASP A 269 7.50 5.40 -2.14
CA ASP A 269 8.41 4.66 -1.25
C ASP A 269 9.59 5.47 -0.70
N PHE A 270 9.36 6.65 -0.10
CA PHE A 270 10.39 7.34 0.68
C PHE A 270 9.99 7.49 2.15
N ASP A 271 10.94 7.60 3.06
CA ASP A 271 10.63 7.74 4.47
C ASP A 271 10.29 9.18 4.87
N VAL A 272 9.33 9.28 5.80
CA VAL A 272 8.99 10.52 6.49
C VAL A 272 8.80 10.26 7.98
N ASP A 273 9.81 10.64 8.75
CA ASP A 273 9.84 10.51 10.20
C ASP A 273 9.59 11.86 10.90
N TRP A 274 8.99 11.79 12.09
CA TRP A 274 8.84 12.92 12.99
C TRP A 274 9.76 12.78 14.20
N ARG A 275 10.85 13.55 14.19
CA ARG A 275 11.82 13.60 15.29
C ARG A 275 12.33 15.02 15.52
N ASP A 276 12.66 15.33 16.76
CA ASP A 276 13.16 16.64 17.19
C ASP A 276 12.24 17.83 16.84
N ASN A 277 10.92 17.59 16.80
CA ASN A 277 9.91 18.57 16.38
C ASN A 277 10.11 19.07 14.93
N LYS A 278 10.58 18.18 14.06
CA LYS A 278 10.81 18.40 12.63
C LYS A 278 10.27 17.21 11.84
N ALA A 279 9.85 17.46 10.61
CA ALA A 279 9.55 16.40 9.65
C ALA A 279 10.81 16.11 8.84
N TRP A 280 11.31 14.89 8.92
CA TRP A 280 12.45 14.41 8.15
C TRP A 280 11.93 13.74 6.89
N ILE A 281 12.52 14.05 5.75
CA ILE A 281 12.20 13.49 4.44
C ILE A 281 13.50 12.84 3.97
N GLU A 282 13.48 11.52 3.86
CA GLU A 282 14.65 10.69 3.58
C GLU A 282 14.36 9.90 2.29
N PRO A 283 14.64 10.47 1.10
CA PRO A 283 14.30 9.87 -0.20
C PRO A 283 15.08 8.60 -0.52
N ASP A 284 16.13 8.30 0.24
CA ASP A 284 16.94 7.10 0.04
C ASP A 284 16.58 5.98 1.04
N GLU A 285 15.63 6.24 1.94
CA GLU A 285 15.08 5.27 2.88
C GLU A 285 13.64 4.91 2.47
N SER A 286 13.27 3.63 2.61
CA SER A 286 11.92 3.17 2.27
C SER A 286 10.92 3.60 3.34
N TYR A 287 9.67 3.82 2.92
CA TYR A 287 8.61 4.28 3.81
C TYR A 287 8.33 3.29 4.95
N THR A 288 8.20 3.81 6.17
CA THR A 288 7.76 3.06 7.35
C THR A 288 6.41 3.58 7.88
N ASP A 289 5.61 2.71 8.52
CA ASP A 289 4.30 3.07 9.09
C ASP A 289 4.40 3.61 10.54
N ASP A 290 5.63 3.80 11.02
CA ASP A 290 6.01 4.23 12.38
C ASP A 290 5.34 5.52 12.85
#